data_AF-A0A353VBZ0-F1
#
_entry.id   AF-A0A353VBZ0-F1
#
_cell.length_a   1.000
_cell.length_b   1.000
_cell.length_c   1.000
_cell.angle_alpha   90.00
_cell.angle_beta   90.00
_cell.angle_gamma   90.00
#
_symmetry.space_group_name_H-M   'P 1'
#
loop_
_entity.id
_entity.type
_entity.pdbx_description
1 polymer ?
#
loop_
_entity_poly.entity_id
_entity_poly.type
_entity_poly.pdbx_seq_one_letter_code
_entity_poly.pdbx_strand_id
1 'polypeptide(L)'
;MGRVALIVLVVLAPLVSGGAADATTYRWVDANGVVNYSDTPPQVQGVTGDRDALIEEALELTGITKQLAGLAAQVTQNTNLGKSPLDAKERAALLQALAAAFGAEPILATVRGVLRKDYDPQLMGVFVAQLRTPTLRRLTAMEVEADTPELAQKLPAFAAGLKANPPPAARMSRLARLDAATGTAAYMLELRGAVVRAGVRAIEPMLPPARRPKPGAVDAAIAGMIAQQRDLMRQEVLVLFLYVYRGATDAELDEYIAFEESEAARWFQGLYRRALIEGLAAASENAVRRIARALPAKRFSPPPLPEGPKTR
;
A
#
# COMPACT_ATOMS: atom_id res chain seq x y z
N MET A 1 8.25 2.71 -3.57
CA MET A 1 7.06 2.01 -4.10
C MET A 1 5.90 2.18 -3.14
N GLY A 2 4.66 1.90 -3.55
CA GLY A 2 3.48 1.83 -2.66
C GLY A 2 3.50 0.64 -1.68
N ARG A 3 4.67 0.13 -1.33
CA ARG A 3 4.91 -1.03 -0.44
C ARG A 3 4.63 -0.71 1.02
N VAL A 4 4.75 0.56 1.39
CA VAL A 4 4.35 1.06 2.71
C VAL A 4 2.82 1.17 2.84
N ALA A 5 2.08 1.16 1.73
CA ALA A 5 0.62 1.25 1.76
C ALA A 5 -0.08 -0.02 2.25
N LEU A 6 0.54 -1.20 2.07
CA LEU A 6 0.03 -2.47 2.59
C LEU A 6 0.24 -2.62 4.10
N ILE A 7 1.20 -1.86 4.64
CA ILE A 7 1.64 -1.91 6.05
C ILE A 7 0.58 -1.33 7.01
N VAL A 8 -0.38 -0.53 6.52
CA VAL A 8 -1.42 0.09 7.38
C VAL A 8 -2.81 -0.01 6.76
N LEU A 9 -3.35 -1.21 6.74
CA LEU A 9 -4.80 -1.43 6.70
C LEU A 9 -5.32 -1.49 8.14
N VAL A 10 -5.34 -0.32 8.82
CA VAL A 10 -6.23 0.14 9.91
C VAL A 10 -5.53 1.15 10.85
N VAL A 11 -6.19 2.31 10.98
CA VAL A 11 -6.04 3.41 11.98
C VAL A 11 -4.76 4.25 11.92
N LEU A 12 -4.92 5.54 11.63
CA LEU A 12 -4.18 6.66 12.23
C LEU A 12 -5.05 7.95 12.14
N ALA A 13 -4.66 9.01 12.87
CA ALA A 13 -5.32 10.32 12.99
C ALA A 13 -4.27 11.48 12.85
N PRO A 14 -4.67 12.74 12.51
CA PRO A 14 -3.77 13.76 11.92
C PRO A 14 -2.97 14.65 12.86
N LEU A 15 -1.81 15.14 12.37
CA LEU A 15 -1.03 16.28 12.89
C LEU A 15 -0.17 16.97 11.78
N VAL A 16 -0.29 18.31 11.66
CA VAL A 16 0.08 19.20 10.52
C VAL A 16 1.48 19.84 10.57
N SER A 17 2.16 20.01 9.41
CA SER A 17 2.79 21.25 8.85
C SER A 17 3.88 20.97 7.78
N GLY A 18 4.13 21.93 6.87
CA GLY A 18 4.84 21.72 5.58
C GLY A 18 6.06 22.60 5.27
N GLY A 19 6.53 22.54 4.01
CA GLY A 19 7.58 23.39 3.43
C GLY A 19 8.33 22.74 2.25
N ALA A 20 8.56 23.49 1.16
CA ALA A 20 9.06 23.07 -0.16
C ALA A 20 10.60 23.02 -0.29
N ALA A 21 11.13 22.39 -1.36
CA ALA A 21 12.57 22.29 -1.65
C ALA A 21 12.90 22.43 -3.15
N ASP A 22 14.13 22.93 -3.39
CA ASP A 22 14.80 23.16 -4.68
C ASP A 22 15.77 22.02 -5.08
N ALA A 23 16.19 22.02 -6.35
CA ALA A 23 16.87 20.94 -7.08
C ALA A 23 18.37 20.74 -6.79
N THR A 24 18.88 19.50 -6.98
CA THR A 24 20.28 19.06 -6.72
C THR A 24 20.88 18.20 -7.85
N THR A 25 22.20 18.34 -8.07
CA THR A 25 23.07 17.60 -9.01
C THR A 25 23.49 16.21 -8.47
N TYR A 26 23.57 15.17 -9.31
CA TYR A 26 23.82 13.77 -8.90
C TYR A 26 25.31 13.38 -8.95
N ARG A 27 25.75 12.61 -7.94
CA ARG A 27 27.10 12.02 -7.82
C ARG A 27 27.01 10.53 -7.49
N TRP A 28 27.70 9.66 -8.22
CA TRP A 28 27.75 8.21 -7.95
C TRP A 28 29.12 7.60 -8.26
N VAL A 29 29.34 6.34 -7.85
CA VAL A 29 30.55 5.56 -8.17
C VAL A 29 30.15 4.36 -8.99
N ASP A 30 30.79 4.12 -10.14
CA ASP A 30 30.48 2.99 -11.00
C ASP A 30 31.18 1.67 -10.56
N ALA A 31 30.90 0.58 -11.28
CA ALA A 31 31.45 -0.75 -10.99
C ALA A 31 33.00 -0.83 -11.10
N ASN A 32 33.63 0.17 -11.72
CA ASN A 32 35.09 0.28 -11.84
C ASN A 32 35.70 1.22 -10.79
N GLY A 33 34.90 1.75 -9.86
CA GLY A 33 35.35 2.66 -8.81
C GLY A 33 35.48 4.12 -9.26
N VAL A 34 34.93 4.50 -10.43
CA VAL A 34 35.02 5.88 -10.95
C VAL A 34 33.89 6.73 -10.41
N VAL A 35 34.23 7.90 -9.85
CA VAL A 35 33.27 8.90 -9.38
C VAL A 35 32.75 9.70 -10.57
N ASN A 36 31.44 9.64 -10.80
CA ASN A 36 30.74 10.32 -11.88
C ASN A 36 29.85 11.44 -11.30
N TYR A 37 29.76 12.55 -12.04
CA TYR A 37 28.86 13.68 -11.79
C TYR A 37 27.98 13.86 -13.01
N SER A 38 26.67 13.97 -12.81
CA SER A 38 25.74 14.26 -13.90
C SER A 38 24.50 14.94 -13.39
N ASP A 39 23.87 15.68 -14.29
CA ASP A 39 22.53 16.23 -14.09
C ASP A 39 21.44 15.17 -14.26
N THR A 40 21.82 13.95 -14.65
CA THR A 40 20.95 12.77 -14.80
C THR A 40 21.48 11.57 -14.00
N PRO A 41 20.62 10.79 -13.31
CA PRO A 41 21.04 9.61 -12.56
C PRO A 41 21.76 8.56 -13.44
N PRO A 42 22.65 7.73 -12.87
CA PRO A 42 23.31 6.64 -13.58
C PRO A 42 22.31 5.74 -14.31
N GLN A 43 22.54 5.52 -15.60
CA GLN A 43 21.75 4.58 -16.38
C GLN A 43 22.22 3.15 -16.10
N VAL A 44 21.51 2.46 -15.21
CA VAL A 44 21.68 1.02 -15.01
C VAL A 44 21.17 0.31 -16.26
N GLN A 45 22.04 -0.47 -16.91
CA GLN A 45 21.62 -1.30 -18.04
C GLN A 45 20.61 -2.34 -17.56
N GLY A 46 19.49 -2.42 -18.27
CA GLY A 46 18.43 -3.39 -17.96
C GLY A 46 18.90 -4.82 -18.17
N VAL A 47 18.35 -5.74 -17.37
CA VAL A 47 18.55 -7.18 -17.57
C VAL A 47 17.56 -7.74 -18.59
N THR A 48 18.00 -8.71 -19.38
CA THR A 48 17.13 -9.48 -20.29
C THR A 48 16.95 -10.90 -19.77
N GLY A 49 15.76 -11.48 -19.93
CA GLY A 49 15.49 -12.84 -19.45
C GLY A 49 14.09 -13.31 -19.79
N ASP A 50 13.74 -14.50 -19.29
CA ASP A 50 12.38 -15.02 -19.38
C ASP A 50 11.39 -14.09 -18.67
N ARG A 51 10.24 -13.86 -19.31
CA ARG A 51 9.24 -12.90 -18.83
C ARG A 51 8.71 -13.29 -17.46
N ASP A 52 8.33 -14.54 -17.28
CA ASP A 52 7.68 -14.99 -16.04
C ASP A 52 8.72 -15.06 -14.90
N ALA A 53 9.96 -15.46 -15.20
CA ALA A 53 11.06 -15.40 -14.25
C ALA A 53 11.34 -13.97 -13.75
N LEU A 54 11.38 -12.98 -14.65
CA LEU A 54 11.60 -11.58 -14.27
C LEU A 54 10.42 -10.99 -13.47
N ILE A 55 9.19 -11.42 -13.75
CA ILE A 55 8.02 -11.03 -12.97
C ILE A 55 8.12 -11.59 -11.55
N GLU A 56 8.41 -12.89 -11.37
CA GLU A 56 8.56 -13.47 -10.04
C GLU A 56 9.72 -12.82 -9.28
N GLU A 57 10.86 -12.60 -9.93
CA GLU A 57 12.00 -11.93 -9.32
C GLU A 57 11.65 -10.50 -8.89
N ALA A 58 10.92 -9.74 -9.70
CA ALA A 58 10.44 -8.43 -9.33
C ALA A 58 9.54 -8.50 -8.08
N LEU A 59 8.60 -9.46 -8.01
CA LEU A 59 7.71 -9.64 -6.85
C LEU A 59 8.46 -10.06 -5.58
N GLU A 60 9.53 -10.83 -5.71
CA GLU A 60 10.40 -11.23 -4.60
C GLU A 60 11.28 -10.07 -4.12
N LEU A 61 12.00 -9.42 -5.04
CA LEU A 61 12.86 -8.28 -4.77
C LEU A 61 12.09 -7.08 -4.23
N THR A 62 10.78 -7.04 -4.49
CA THR A 62 9.89 -6.04 -3.91
C THR A 62 9.36 -6.36 -2.53
N GLY A 63 9.57 -7.57 -2.04
CA GLY A 63 9.06 -8.04 -0.76
C GLY A 63 7.54 -8.28 -0.75
N ILE A 64 6.83 -8.02 -1.85
CA ILE A 64 5.36 -8.10 -1.93
C ILE A 64 4.85 -9.48 -1.55
N THR A 65 5.53 -10.52 -2.01
CA THR A 65 5.19 -11.91 -1.68
C THR A 65 5.18 -12.15 -0.17
N LYS A 66 6.12 -11.53 0.57
CA LYS A 66 6.19 -11.61 2.04
C LYS A 66 5.07 -10.82 2.69
N GLN A 67 4.81 -9.60 2.21
CA GLN A 67 3.75 -8.74 2.75
C GLN A 67 2.36 -9.40 2.61
N LEU A 68 2.07 -9.99 1.44
CA LEU A 68 0.80 -10.66 1.20
C LEU A 68 0.64 -11.97 1.97
N ALA A 69 1.74 -12.66 2.32
CA ALA A 69 1.68 -13.89 3.11
C ALA A 69 1.05 -13.67 4.50
N GLY A 70 1.26 -12.49 5.11
CA GLY A 70 0.69 -12.12 6.40
C GLY A 70 -0.73 -11.56 6.34
N LEU A 71 -1.23 -11.19 5.16
CA LEU A 71 -2.46 -10.41 5.00
C LEU A 71 -3.69 -11.09 5.61
N ALA A 72 -3.90 -12.38 5.34
CA ALA A 72 -5.04 -13.12 5.87
C ALA A 72 -5.08 -13.09 7.41
N ALA A 73 -3.92 -13.29 8.04
CA ALA A 73 -3.80 -13.23 9.50
C ALA A 73 -4.12 -11.81 10.02
N GLN A 74 -3.55 -10.78 9.41
CA GLN A 74 -3.82 -9.38 9.78
C GLN A 74 -5.32 -9.04 9.66
N VAL A 75 -5.98 -9.42 8.56
CA VAL A 75 -7.42 -9.20 8.38
C VAL A 75 -8.23 -9.87 9.49
N THR A 76 -7.91 -11.12 9.84
CA THR A 76 -8.63 -11.83 10.90
C THR A 76 -8.38 -11.24 12.29
N GLN A 77 -7.14 -10.85 12.61
CA GLN A 77 -6.78 -10.25 13.90
C GLN A 77 -7.39 -8.85 14.09
N ASN A 78 -7.44 -8.06 13.02
CA ASN A 78 -7.99 -6.70 13.05
C ASN A 78 -9.53 -6.69 12.98
N THR A 79 -10.17 -7.83 12.72
CA THR A 79 -11.63 -7.95 12.78
C THR A 79 -12.09 -7.94 14.23
N ASN A 80 -12.46 -6.76 14.74
CA ASN A 80 -12.96 -6.61 16.11
C ASN A 80 -14.36 -7.22 16.27
N LEU A 81 -14.42 -8.46 16.75
CA LEU A 81 -15.68 -9.14 17.08
C LEU A 81 -16.10 -8.93 18.53
N GLY A 82 -15.35 -8.20 19.36
CA GLY A 82 -15.60 -8.08 20.80
C GLY A 82 -17.00 -7.56 21.15
N LYS A 83 -17.59 -6.72 20.29
CA LYS A 83 -18.96 -6.18 20.45
C LYS A 83 -19.98 -6.80 19.49
N SER A 84 -19.60 -7.84 18.76
CA SER A 84 -20.45 -8.46 17.73
C SER A 84 -21.56 -9.32 18.36
N PRO A 85 -22.80 -9.29 17.84
CA PRO A 85 -23.90 -10.15 18.31
C PRO A 85 -23.83 -11.59 17.77
N LEU A 86 -22.70 -11.98 17.16
CA LEU A 86 -22.47 -13.32 16.62
C LEU A 86 -22.13 -14.31 17.74
N ASP A 87 -22.65 -15.53 17.64
CA ASP A 87 -22.27 -16.64 18.53
C ASP A 87 -20.87 -17.21 18.16
N ALA A 88 -20.36 -18.16 18.95
CA ALA A 88 -19.02 -18.72 18.75
C ALA A 88 -18.86 -19.42 17.38
N LYS A 89 -19.91 -20.11 16.91
CA LYS A 89 -19.89 -20.82 15.62
C LYS A 89 -19.93 -19.84 14.46
N GLU A 90 -20.79 -18.82 14.55
CA GLU A 90 -20.89 -17.74 13.57
C GLU A 90 -19.57 -16.93 13.49
N ARG A 91 -18.92 -16.66 14.63
CA ARG A 91 -17.59 -16.01 14.68
C ARG A 91 -16.52 -16.83 14.00
N ALA A 92 -16.44 -18.13 14.30
CA ALA A 92 -15.48 -19.02 13.66
C ALA A 92 -15.69 -19.09 12.15
N ALA A 93 -16.95 -19.19 11.70
CA ALA A 93 -17.28 -19.22 10.28
C ALA A 93 -16.92 -17.92 9.55
N LEU A 94 -17.14 -16.76 10.18
CA LEU A 94 -16.73 -15.45 9.67
C LEU A 94 -15.20 -15.35 9.52
N LEU A 95 -14.44 -15.70 10.56
CA LEU A 95 -12.97 -15.65 10.52
C LEU A 95 -12.40 -16.62 9.47
N GLN A 96 -12.97 -17.82 9.35
CA GLN A 96 -12.58 -18.78 8.31
C GLN A 96 -12.88 -18.25 6.90
N ALA A 97 -14.03 -17.59 6.70
CA ALA A 97 -14.38 -16.98 5.43
C ALA A 97 -13.42 -15.85 5.03
N LEU A 98 -13.02 -15.02 6.00
CA LEU A 98 -12.03 -13.95 5.81
C LEU A 98 -10.65 -14.52 5.48
N ALA A 99 -10.16 -15.48 6.28
CA ALA A 99 -8.86 -16.11 6.05
C ALA A 99 -8.76 -16.75 4.66
N ALA A 100 -9.80 -17.47 4.23
CA ALA A 100 -9.84 -18.11 2.92
C ALA A 100 -9.93 -17.11 1.76
N ALA A 101 -10.60 -15.97 1.96
CA ALA A 101 -10.80 -14.97 0.92
C ALA A 101 -9.57 -14.09 0.68
N PHE A 102 -8.83 -13.77 1.75
CA PHE A 102 -7.64 -12.91 1.72
C PHE A 102 -6.32 -13.71 1.67
N GLY A 103 -6.38 -14.97 1.24
CA GLY A 103 -5.16 -15.75 0.97
C GLY A 103 -4.28 -15.07 -0.09
N ALA A 104 -2.96 -15.17 0.07
CA ALA A 104 -1.99 -14.46 -0.77
C ALA A 104 -2.06 -14.87 -2.25
N GLU A 105 -2.20 -16.16 -2.55
CA GLU A 105 -2.02 -16.68 -3.91
C GLU A 105 -3.05 -16.15 -4.93
N PRO A 106 -4.37 -16.09 -4.66
CA PRO A 106 -5.32 -15.46 -5.59
C PRO A 106 -4.99 -14.00 -5.91
N ILE A 107 -4.47 -13.25 -4.93
CA ILE A 107 -4.06 -11.86 -5.11
C ILE A 107 -2.80 -11.80 -5.97
N LEU A 108 -1.78 -12.61 -5.66
CA LEU A 108 -0.55 -12.71 -6.44
C LEU A 108 -0.82 -13.16 -7.89
N ALA A 109 -1.75 -14.10 -8.11
CA ALA A 109 -2.17 -14.51 -9.44
C ALA A 109 -2.77 -13.35 -10.24
N THR A 110 -3.55 -12.48 -9.60
CA THR A 110 -4.07 -11.25 -10.22
C THR A 110 -2.93 -10.28 -10.59
N VAL A 111 -1.99 -10.08 -9.66
CA VAL A 111 -0.79 -9.25 -9.88
C VAL A 111 0.03 -9.76 -11.06
N ARG A 112 0.35 -11.05 -11.09
CA ARG A 112 1.05 -11.70 -12.20
C ARG A 112 0.29 -11.55 -13.52
N GLY A 113 -1.04 -11.71 -13.50
CA GLY A 113 -1.88 -11.55 -14.68
C GLY A 113 -1.77 -10.15 -15.31
N VAL A 114 -1.85 -9.10 -14.49
CA VAL A 114 -1.71 -7.71 -14.96
C VAL A 114 -0.29 -7.45 -15.46
N LEU A 115 0.74 -7.88 -14.71
CA LEU A 115 2.14 -7.70 -15.12
C LEU A 115 2.47 -8.43 -16.43
N ARG A 116 1.90 -9.62 -16.67
CA ARG A 116 2.06 -10.35 -17.93
C ARG A 116 1.38 -9.65 -19.10
N LYS A 117 0.19 -9.10 -18.86
CA LYS A 117 -0.63 -8.46 -19.89
C LYS A 117 0.01 -7.16 -20.38
N ASP A 118 0.45 -6.32 -19.46
CA ASP A 118 1.01 -5.00 -19.75
C ASP A 118 2.54 -4.98 -19.65
N TYR A 119 3.18 -6.12 -19.94
CA TYR A 119 4.62 -6.32 -19.79
C TYR A 119 5.44 -5.47 -20.77
N ASP A 120 6.47 -4.80 -20.26
CA ASP A 120 7.50 -4.12 -21.05
C ASP A 120 8.88 -4.71 -20.69
N PRO A 121 9.58 -5.36 -21.63
CA PRO A 121 10.87 -6.01 -21.35
C PRO A 121 11.97 -5.01 -20.98
N GLN A 122 11.97 -3.81 -21.55
CA GLN A 122 13.00 -2.81 -21.26
C GLN A 122 12.80 -2.22 -19.86
N LEU A 123 11.58 -1.81 -19.56
CA LEU A 123 11.24 -1.23 -18.26
C LEU A 123 11.36 -2.26 -17.14
N MET A 124 10.93 -3.51 -17.35
CA MET A 124 11.13 -4.60 -16.39
C MET A 124 12.62 -4.89 -16.17
N GLY A 125 13.40 -4.94 -17.26
CA GLY A 125 14.83 -5.18 -17.19
C GLY A 125 15.56 -4.13 -16.35
N VAL A 126 15.26 -2.84 -16.57
CA VAL A 126 15.81 -1.74 -15.77
C VAL A 126 15.33 -1.82 -14.32
N PHE A 127 14.05 -2.11 -14.11
CA PHE A 127 13.45 -2.20 -12.78
C PHE A 127 14.11 -3.29 -11.92
N VAL A 128 14.26 -4.50 -12.45
CA VAL A 128 14.92 -5.62 -11.76
C VAL A 128 16.40 -5.31 -11.52
N ALA A 129 17.10 -4.74 -12.50
CA ALA A 129 18.51 -4.38 -12.36
C ALA A 129 18.73 -3.38 -11.22
N GLN A 130 17.88 -2.35 -11.12
CA GLN A 130 17.91 -1.39 -10.03
C GLN A 130 17.61 -2.05 -8.68
N LEU A 131 16.58 -2.90 -8.59
CA LEU A 131 16.24 -3.58 -7.34
C LEU A 131 17.33 -4.53 -6.83
N ARG A 132 18.27 -4.95 -7.68
CA ARG A 132 19.42 -5.76 -7.29
C ARG A 132 20.53 -4.93 -6.61
N THR A 133 20.52 -3.60 -6.72
CA THR A 133 21.58 -2.78 -6.11
C THR A 133 21.59 -2.92 -4.58
N PRO A 134 22.76 -2.83 -3.93
CA PRO A 134 22.85 -2.98 -2.47
C PRO A 134 21.93 -2.02 -1.71
N THR A 135 21.84 -0.76 -2.15
CA THR A 135 20.99 0.26 -1.54
C THR A 135 19.51 -0.12 -1.61
N LEU A 136 18.99 -0.45 -2.80
CA LEU A 136 17.57 -0.78 -2.96
C LEU A 136 17.19 -2.08 -2.26
N ARG A 137 18.08 -3.09 -2.26
CA ARG A 137 17.87 -4.32 -1.47
C ARG A 137 17.80 -4.03 0.02
N ARG A 138 18.69 -3.18 0.54
CA ARG A 138 18.71 -2.80 1.96
C ARG A 138 17.45 -2.05 2.34
N LEU A 139 17.03 -1.05 1.57
CA LEU A 139 15.82 -0.28 1.88
C LEU A 139 14.56 -1.14 1.76
N THR A 140 14.51 -2.07 0.81
CA THR A 140 13.41 -3.04 0.74
C THR A 140 13.41 -3.99 1.94
N ALA A 141 14.56 -4.41 2.43
CA ALA A 141 14.63 -5.20 3.66
C ALA A 141 14.08 -4.43 4.86
N MET A 142 14.37 -3.12 4.98
CA MET A 142 13.79 -2.26 6.03
C MET A 142 12.26 -2.17 5.93
N GLU A 143 11.70 -2.09 4.71
CA GLU A 143 10.26 -2.11 4.47
C GLU A 143 9.62 -3.43 4.94
N VAL A 144 10.24 -4.57 4.60
CA VAL A 144 9.77 -5.90 5.02
C VAL A 144 9.90 -6.08 6.54
N GLU A 145 10.99 -5.60 7.15
CA GLU A 145 11.18 -5.66 8.61
C GLU A 145 10.20 -4.79 9.39
N ALA A 146 9.69 -3.72 8.77
CA ALA A 146 8.68 -2.87 9.38
C ALA A 146 7.25 -3.43 9.21
N ASP A 147 7.02 -4.34 8.27
CA ASP A 147 5.73 -4.98 8.02
C ASP A 147 5.46 -6.11 9.03
N THR A 148 5.22 -5.71 10.27
CA THR A 148 4.90 -6.64 11.37
C THR A 148 3.61 -6.24 12.09
N PRO A 149 2.87 -7.19 12.69
CA PRO A 149 1.68 -6.88 13.48
C PRO A 149 1.92 -5.89 14.63
N GLU A 150 3.14 -5.84 15.16
CA GLU A 150 3.52 -4.94 16.26
C GLU A 150 3.69 -3.49 15.81
N LEU A 151 3.75 -3.21 14.50
CA LEU A 151 3.92 -1.85 14.00
C LEU A 151 2.83 -0.91 14.52
N ALA A 152 1.57 -1.37 14.54
CA ALA A 152 0.44 -0.58 15.06
C ALA A 152 0.64 -0.15 16.53
N GLN A 153 1.40 -0.93 17.31
CA GLN A 153 1.72 -0.62 18.70
C GLN A 153 2.98 0.26 18.81
N LYS A 154 3.97 0.03 17.95
CA LYS A 154 5.27 0.74 17.99
C LYS A 154 5.20 2.14 17.39
N LEU A 155 4.37 2.34 16.36
CA LEU A 155 4.32 3.59 15.62
C LEU A 155 3.83 4.79 16.45
N PRO A 156 2.80 4.68 17.31
CA PRO A 156 2.41 5.78 18.20
C PRO A 156 3.50 6.17 19.19
N ALA A 157 4.21 5.20 19.77
CA ALA A 157 5.34 5.47 20.68
C ALA A 157 6.49 6.17 19.96
N PHE A 158 6.80 5.74 18.73
CA PHE A 158 7.77 6.41 17.87
C PHE A 158 7.34 7.85 17.55
N ALA A 159 6.09 8.05 17.15
CA ALA A 159 5.53 9.37 16.84
C ALA A 159 5.56 10.33 18.05
N ALA A 160 5.31 9.81 19.26
CA ALA A 160 5.44 10.60 20.49
C ALA A 160 6.88 11.08 20.72
N GLY A 161 7.88 10.25 20.41
CA GLY A 161 9.31 10.60 20.51
C GLY A 161 9.73 11.73 19.55
N LEU A 162 9.08 11.84 18.38
CA LEU A 162 9.36 12.89 17.40
C LEU A 162 9.03 14.30 17.92
N LYS A 163 8.14 14.43 18.92
CA LYS A 163 7.86 15.75 19.53
C LYS A 163 9.04 16.28 20.33
N ALA A 164 9.77 15.39 21.00
CA ALA A 164 10.95 15.75 21.79
C ALA A 164 12.19 15.93 20.89
N ASN A 165 12.31 15.10 19.85
CA ASN A 165 13.41 15.14 18.90
C ASN A 165 12.83 15.25 17.47
N PRO A 166 12.48 16.47 17.01
CA PRO A 166 11.92 16.65 15.69
C PRO A 166 12.95 16.26 14.61
N PRO A 167 12.53 15.57 13.53
CA PRO A 167 13.41 15.27 12.42
C PRO A 167 13.93 16.56 11.74
N PRO A 168 15.15 16.54 11.19
CA PRO A 168 15.65 17.65 10.38
C PRO A 168 14.72 17.96 9.20
N ALA A 169 14.53 19.25 8.87
CA ALA A 169 13.66 19.67 7.78
C ALA A 169 14.05 19.05 6.41
N ALA A 170 15.35 18.88 6.16
CA ALA A 170 15.84 18.22 4.95
C ALA A 170 15.39 16.75 4.86
N ARG A 171 15.34 16.03 5.99
CA ARG A 171 14.83 14.66 6.05
C ARG A 171 13.34 14.61 5.74
N MET A 172 12.58 15.56 6.29
CA MET A 172 11.14 15.68 6.02
C MET A 172 10.86 15.95 4.54
N SER A 173 11.63 16.84 3.91
CA SER A 173 11.49 17.14 2.47
C SER A 173 11.76 15.90 1.59
N ARG A 174 12.80 15.12 1.89
CA ARG A 174 13.08 13.85 1.18
C ARG A 174 11.92 12.87 1.28
N LEU A 175 11.37 12.70 2.48
CA LEU A 175 10.26 11.76 2.68
C LEU A 175 8.95 12.26 2.03
N ALA A 176 8.74 13.57 1.96
CA ALA A 176 7.63 14.15 1.19
C ALA A 176 7.81 13.93 -0.31
N ARG A 177 9.03 14.08 -0.83
CA ARG A 177 9.37 13.75 -2.23
C ARG A 177 9.19 12.25 -2.51
N LEU A 178 9.56 11.38 -1.56
CA LEU A 178 9.28 9.95 -1.66
C LEU A 178 7.77 9.65 -1.71
N ASP A 179 6.95 10.32 -0.89
CA ASP A 179 5.48 10.16 -0.97
C ASP A 179 4.94 10.73 -2.28
N ALA A 180 5.52 11.78 -2.85
CA ALA A 180 5.11 12.30 -4.15
C ALA A 180 5.48 11.34 -5.30
N ALA A 181 6.69 10.79 -5.29
CA ALA A 181 7.18 9.85 -6.29
C ALA A 181 6.41 8.52 -6.26
N THR A 182 6.08 8.06 -5.06
CA THR A 182 5.36 6.81 -4.88
C THR A 182 3.84 7.02 -4.90
N GLY A 183 3.30 8.09 -4.34
CA GLY A 183 1.87 8.24 -4.10
C GLY A 183 1.36 7.27 -3.03
N THR A 184 2.14 7.04 -1.97
CA THR A 184 1.79 6.07 -0.91
C THR A 184 0.54 6.52 -0.15
N ALA A 185 0.47 7.79 0.24
CA ALA A 185 -0.70 8.35 0.94
C ALA A 185 -1.97 8.28 0.09
N ALA A 186 -1.89 8.67 -1.18
CA ALA A 186 -3.03 8.61 -2.10
C ALA A 186 -3.54 7.17 -2.26
N TYR A 187 -2.62 6.23 -2.46
CA TYR A 187 -2.96 4.84 -2.69
C TYR A 187 -3.55 4.13 -1.46
N MET A 188 -3.11 4.47 -0.24
CA MET A 188 -3.76 3.97 0.98
C MET A 188 -5.24 4.37 1.02
N LEU A 189 -5.58 5.60 0.62
CA LEU A 189 -6.97 6.08 0.58
C LEU A 189 -7.78 5.43 -0.55
N GLU A 190 -7.18 5.28 -1.73
CA GLU A 190 -7.79 4.56 -2.86
C GLU A 190 -8.11 3.12 -2.50
N LEU A 191 -7.18 2.43 -1.83
CA LEU A 191 -7.36 1.06 -1.40
C LEU A 191 -8.53 0.93 -0.41
N ARG A 192 -8.61 1.83 0.58
CA ARG A 192 -9.76 1.90 1.51
C ARG A 192 -11.08 2.07 0.75
N GLY A 193 -11.10 2.98 -0.23
CA GLY A 193 -12.26 3.21 -1.08
C GLY A 193 -12.67 1.97 -1.90
N ALA A 194 -11.69 1.27 -2.48
CA ALA A 194 -11.92 0.06 -3.26
C ALA A 194 -12.53 -1.07 -2.42
N VAL A 195 -12.02 -1.31 -1.21
CA VAL A 195 -12.57 -2.31 -0.28
C VAL A 195 -14.02 -1.97 0.11
N VAL A 196 -14.31 -0.70 0.44
CA VAL A 196 -15.68 -0.26 0.74
C VAL A 196 -16.61 -0.49 -0.45
N ARG A 197 -16.19 -0.09 -1.65
CA ARG A 197 -16.96 -0.28 -2.88
C ARG A 197 -17.26 -1.75 -3.14
N ALA A 198 -16.24 -2.61 -3.03
CA ALA A 198 -16.37 -4.05 -3.23
C ALA A 198 -17.35 -4.67 -2.21
N GLY A 199 -17.23 -4.29 -0.93
CA GLY A 199 -18.12 -4.75 0.13
C GLY A 199 -19.57 -4.35 -0.10
N VAL A 200 -19.83 -3.09 -0.45
CA VAL A 200 -21.18 -2.60 -0.74
C VAL A 200 -21.79 -3.32 -1.93
N ARG A 201 -21.06 -3.43 -3.05
CA ARG A 201 -21.49 -4.12 -4.26
C ARG A 201 -21.86 -5.58 -3.98
N ALA A 202 -21.11 -6.26 -3.12
CA ALA A 202 -21.35 -7.66 -2.80
C ALA A 202 -22.61 -7.87 -1.92
N ILE A 203 -22.99 -6.91 -1.08
CA ILE A 203 -24.16 -7.00 -0.20
C ILE A 203 -25.43 -6.44 -0.87
N GLU A 204 -25.30 -5.48 -1.78
CA GLU A 204 -26.43 -4.77 -2.41
C GLU A 204 -27.55 -5.69 -2.96
N PRO A 205 -27.26 -6.81 -3.67
CA PRO A 205 -28.30 -7.71 -4.16
C PRO A 205 -29.13 -8.37 -3.04
N MET A 206 -28.54 -8.49 -1.84
CA MET A 206 -29.16 -9.10 -0.66
C MET A 206 -30.04 -8.11 0.12
N LEU A 207 -29.98 -6.81 -0.20
CA LEU A 207 -30.75 -5.78 0.48
C LEU A 207 -32.12 -5.59 -0.19
N PRO A 208 -33.18 -5.31 0.61
CA PRO A 208 -34.45 -4.81 0.08
C PRO A 208 -34.22 -3.54 -0.75
N PRO A 209 -34.98 -3.29 -1.84
CA PRO A 209 -34.78 -2.13 -2.70
C PRO A 209 -34.69 -0.79 -1.97
N ALA A 210 -35.53 -0.59 -0.94
CA ALA A 210 -35.54 0.63 -0.12
C ALA A 210 -34.27 0.87 0.72
N ARG A 211 -33.43 -0.15 0.92
CA ARG A 211 -32.17 -0.08 1.69
C ARG A 211 -30.93 -0.12 0.80
N ARG A 212 -31.09 -0.22 -0.52
CA ARG A 212 -29.96 -0.16 -1.45
C ARG A 212 -29.43 1.27 -1.54
N PRO A 213 -28.10 1.47 -1.64
CA PRO A 213 -27.54 2.78 -1.92
C PRO A 213 -28.13 3.36 -3.21
N LYS A 214 -28.31 4.69 -3.24
CA LYS A 214 -28.67 5.37 -4.48
C LYS A 214 -27.51 5.25 -5.49
N PRO A 215 -27.79 5.24 -6.81
CA PRO A 215 -26.74 5.29 -7.83
C PRO A 215 -25.75 6.42 -7.57
N GLY A 216 -24.45 6.12 -7.63
CA GLY A 216 -23.37 7.10 -7.39
C GLY A 216 -23.13 7.51 -5.93
N ALA A 217 -23.99 7.15 -4.98
CA ALA A 217 -23.84 7.57 -3.58
C ALA A 217 -22.57 6.99 -2.93
N VAL A 218 -22.21 5.75 -3.27
CA VAL A 218 -20.99 5.09 -2.77
C VAL A 218 -19.73 5.79 -3.29
N ASP A 219 -19.71 6.11 -4.59
CA ASP A 219 -18.58 6.80 -5.22
C ASP A 219 -18.40 8.22 -4.67
N ALA A 220 -19.50 8.95 -4.49
CA ALA A 220 -19.47 10.28 -3.87
C ALA A 220 -18.97 10.25 -2.42
N ALA A 221 -19.40 9.26 -1.63
CA ALA A 221 -18.93 9.09 -0.26
C ALA A 221 -17.43 8.77 -0.19
N ILE A 222 -16.94 7.88 -1.08
CA ILE A 222 -15.51 7.56 -1.18
C ILE A 222 -14.71 8.80 -1.60
N ALA A 223 -15.17 9.56 -2.60
CA ALA A 223 -14.50 10.77 -3.04
C ALA A 223 -14.42 11.83 -1.92
N GLY A 224 -15.51 12.02 -1.17
CA GLY A 224 -15.54 12.89 0.00
C GLY A 224 -14.56 12.46 1.09
N MET A 225 -14.53 11.16 1.42
CA MET A 225 -13.57 10.58 2.37
C MET A 225 -12.12 10.84 1.94
N ILE A 226 -11.78 10.59 0.67
CA ILE A 226 -10.44 10.82 0.12
C ILE A 226 -10.06 12.30 0.24
N ALA A 227 -10.96 13.21 -0.16
CA ALA A 227 -10.71 14.65 -0.09
C ALA A 227 -10.47 15.12 1.35
N GLN A 228 -11.29 14.66 2.30
CA GLN A 228 -11.19 15.03 3.72
C GLN A 228 -9.92 14.47 4.38
N GLN A 229 -9.49 13.26 4.02
CA GLN A 229 -8.36 12.59 4.69
C GLN A 229 -7.02 12.77 3.98
N ARG A 230 -6.95 13.51 2.87
CA ARG A 230 -5.74 13.61 2.05
C ARG A 230 -4.53 14.12 2.83
N ASP A 231 -4.64 15.30 3.43
CA ASP A 231 -3.48 15.94 4.09
C ASP A 231 -3.11 15.22 5.39
N LEU A 232 -4.13 14.71 6.07
CA LEU A 232 -3.99 13.79 7.17
C LEU A 232 -3.13 12.57 6.77
N MET A 233 -3.54 11.85 5.73
CA MET A 233 -2.86 10.64 5.29
C MET A 233 -1.40 10.91 4.89
N ARG A 234 -1.13 12.06 4.25
CA ARG A 234 0.24 12.47 3.94
C ARG A 234 1.11 12.57 5.21
N GLN A 235 0.58 13.17 6.28
CA GLN A 235 1.31 13.30 7.55
C GLN A 235 1.58 11.93 8.19
N GLU A 236 0.60 11.03 8.18
CA GLU A 236 0.75 9.65 8.67
C GLU A 236 1.83 8.89 7.91
N VAL A 237 1.83 9.02 6.58
CA VAL A 237 2.83 8.39 5.73
C VAL A 237 4.23 8.94 6.00
N LEU A 238 4.38 10.24 6.28
CA LEU A 238 5.68 10.79 6.68
C LEU A 238 6.18 10.19 8.00
N VAL A 239 5.31 10.05 9.00
CA VAL A 239 5.66 9.40 10.28
C VAL A 239 6.05 7.93 10.06
N LEU A 240 5.31 7.23 9.20
CA LEU A 240 5.59 5.85 8.84
C LEU A 240 6.93 5.72 8.09
N PHE A 241 7.21 6.60 7.13
CA PHE A 241 8.50 6.63 6.44
C PHE A 241 9.67 6.95 7.39
N LEU A 242 9.49 7.86 8.34
CA LEU A 242 10.49 8.12 9.38
C LEU A 242 10.78 6.87 10.20
N TYR A 243 9.75 6.08 10.52
CA TYR A 243 9.90 4.81 11.22
C TYR A 243 10.61 3.76 10.37
N VAL A 244 10.11 3.51 9.15
CA VAL A 244 10.62 2.48 8.23
C VAL A 244 12.08 2.77 7.89
N TYR A 245 12.38 3.98 7.45
CA TYR A 245 13.72 4.37 6.99
C TYR A 245 14.60 4.96 8.09
N ARG A 246 14.29 4.76 9.38
CA ARG A 246 15.06 5.33 10.51
C ARG A 246 16.56 5.02 10.47
N GLY A 247 16.95 3.90 9.87
CA GLY A 247 18.35 3.46 9.73
C GLY A 247 18.99 3.75 8.38
N ALA A 248 18.29 4.42 7.46
CA ALA A 248 18.80 4.79 6.15
C ALA A 248 19.48 6.16 6.20
N THR A 249 20.66 6.26 5.62
CA THR A 249 21.35 7.54 5.40
C THR A 249 20.58 8.41 4.40
N ASP A 250 20.86 9.71 4.38
CA ASP A 250 20.24 10.62 3.42
C ASP A 250 20.65 10.29 1.97
N ALA A 251 21.89 9.84 1.75
CA ALA A 251 22.36 9.43 0.43
C ALA A 251 21.63 8.17 -0.10
N GLU A 252 21.41 7.17 0.77
CA GLU A 252 20.63 5.98 0.42
C GLU A 252 19.17 6.34 0.09
N LEU A 253 18.57 7.29 0.83
CA LEU A 253 17.24 7.79 0.49
C LEU A 253 17.21 8.54 -0.83
N ASP A 254 18.21 9.38 -1.12
CA ASP A 254 18.27 10.13 -2.37
C ASP A 254 18.40 9.18 -3.58
N GLU A 255 19.21 8.12 -3.47
CA GLU A 255 19.30 7.06 -4.50
C GLU A 255 17.95 6.35 -4.69
N TYR A 256 17.29 5.99 -3.60
CA TYR A 256 15.98 5.33 -3.66
C TYR A 256 14.90 6.22 -4.26
N ILE A 257 14.84 7.49 -3.86
CA ILE A 257 13.88 8.47 -4.41
C ILE A 257 14.13 8.66 -5.91
N ALA A 258 15.39 8.78 -6.34
CA ALA A 258 15.72 8.91 -7.76
C ALA A 258 15.26 7.68 -8.57
N PHE A 259 15.40 6.47 -8.01
CA PHE A 259 14.84 5.27 -8.62
C PHE A 259 13.31 5.31 -8.65
N GLU A 260 12.64 5.68 -7.56
CA GLU A 260 11.18 5.75 -7.48
C GLU A 260 10.59 6.77 -8.47
N GLU A 261 11.35 7.80 -8.81
CA GLU A 261 11.06 8.79 -9.85
C GLU A 261 11.48 8.35 -11.26
N SER A 262 12.01 7.14 -11.44
CA SER A 262 12.33 6.63 -12.77
C SER A 262 11.08 6.19 -13.53
N GLU A 263 11.17 6.16 -14.86
CA GLU A 263 10.10 5.64 -15.70
C GLU A 263 9.78 4.17 -15.40
N ALA A 264 10.82 3.34 -15.24
CA ALA A 264 10.67 1.93 -14.90
C ALA A 264 9.93 1.71 -13.58
N ALA A 265 10.27 2.49 -12.54
CA ALA A 265 9.57 2.40 -11.26
C ALA A 265 8.13 2.90 -11.36
N ARG A 266 7.86 4.02 -12.05
CA ARG A 266 6.48 4.52 -12.25
C ARG A 266 5.61 3.54 -13.03
N TRP A 267 6.16 2.96 -14.10
CA TRP A 267 5.47 1.95 -14.90
C TRP A 267 5.08 0.74 -14.04
N PHE A 268 6.04 0.12 -13.35
CA PHE A 268 5.77 -1.04 -12.50
C PHE A 268 4.76 -0.69 -11.40
N GLN A 269 4.91 0.47 -10.76
CA GLN A 269 3.99 0.91 -9.70
C GLN A 269 2.57 1.13 -10.20
N GLY A 270 2.39 1.68 -11.40
CA GLY A 270 1.08 1.83 -12.02
C GLY A 270 0.40 0.49 -12.24
N LEU A 271 1.13 -0.50 -12.78
CA LEU A 271 0.60 -1.85 -12.97
C LEU A 271 0.26 -2.51 -11.63
N TYR A 272 1.20 -2.46 -10.69
CA TYR A 272 1.07 -3.10 -9.39
C TYR A 272 -0.09 -2.56 -8.57
N ARG A 273 -0.26 -1.23 -8.47
CA ARG A 273 -1.36 -0.61 -7.71
C ARG A 273 -2.72 -1.02 -8.26
N ARG A 274 -2.89 -1.00 -9.58
CA ARG A 274 -4.13 -1.44 -10.23
C ARG A 274 -4.41 -2.91 -9.91
N ALA A 275 -3.40 -3.76 -10.05
CA ALA A 275 -3.55 -5.20 -9.83
C ALA A 275 -3.85 -5.57 -8.37
N LEU A 276 -3.24 -4.86 -7.41
CA LEU A 276 -3.56 -5.04 -6.00
C LEU A 276 -4.96 -4.60 -5.65
N ILE A 277 -5.41 -3.44 -6.14
CA ILE A 277 -6.78 -2.97 -5.94
C ILE A 277 -7.76 -4.00 -6.50
N GLU A 278 -7.51 -4.53 -7.69
CA GLU A 278 -8.32 -5.58 -8.31
C GLU A 278 -8.34 -6.85 -7.48
N GLY A 279 -7.17 -7.36 -7.09
CA GLY A 279 -7.06 -8.59 -6.29
C GLY A 279 -7.72 -8.47 -4.91
N LEU A 280 -7.56 -7.34 -4.22
CA LEU A 280 -8.15 -7.10 -2.91
C LEU A 280 -9.66 -6.82 -2.97
N ALA A 281 -10.14 -6.17 -4.04
CA ALA A 281 -11.57 -6.04 -4.29
C ALA A 281 -12.20 -7.42 -4.54
N ALA A 282 -11.58 -8.26 -5.36
CA ALA A 282 -12.04 -9.63 -5.60
C ALA A 282 -12.03 -10.48 -4.32
N ALA A 283 -10.99 -10.35 -3.48
CA ALA A 283 -10.93 -10.98 -2.16
C ALA A 283 -12.08 -10.52 -1.26
N SER A 284 -12.37 -9.21 -1.23
CA SER A 284 -13.48 -8.65 -0.44
C SER A 284 -14.84 -9.14 -0.90
N GLU A 285 -15.11 -9.17 -2.21
CA GLU A 285 -16.35 -9.75 -2.73
C GLU A 285 -16.48 -11.25 -2.41
N ASN A 286 -15.38 -12.01 -2.51
CA ASN A 286 -15.32 -13.42 -2.16
C ASN A 286 -15.60 -13.64 -0.66
N ALA A 287 -15.04 -12.80 0.21
CA ALA A 287 -15.28 -12.83 1.65
C ALA A 287 -16.78 -12.65 1.93
N VAL A 288 -17.41 -11.61 1.37
CA VAL A 288 -18.84 -11.37 1.54
C VAL A 288 -19.67 -12.56 1.06
N ARG A 289 -19.38 -13.11 -0.13
CA ARG A 289 -20.09 -14.29 -0.66
C ARG A 289 -19.95 -15.51 0.25
N ARG A 290 -18.78 -15.73 0.85
CA ARG A 290 -18.54 -16.82 1.80
C ARG A 290 -19.29 -16.60 3.10
N ILE A 291 -19.27 -15.38 3.64
CA ILE A 291 -20.00 -15.00 4.85
C ILE A 291 -21.51 -15.14 4.62
N ALA A 292 -22.02 -14.72 3.46
CA ALA A 292 -23.43 -14.86 3.05
C ALA A 292 -23.92 -16.31 3.03
N ARG A 293 -23.06 -17.26 2.69
CA ARG A 293 -23.38 -18.70 2.74
C ARG A 293 -23.28 -19.28 4.15
N ALA A 294 -22.45 -18.68 5.00
CA ALA A 294 -22.16 -19.17 6.34
C ALA A 294 -23.08 -18.60 7.43
N LEU A 295 -23.64 -17.41 7.21
CA LEU A 295 -24.46 -16.68 8.20
C LEU A 295 -25.91 -16.49 7.69
N PRO A 296 -26.90 -16.46 8.60
CA PRO A 296 -28.29 -16.24 8.21
C PRO A 296 -28.53 -14.81 7.69
N ALA A 297 -29.37 -14.67 6.65
CA ALA A 297 -29.63 -13.42 5.92
C ALA A 297 -30.02 -12.22 6.80
N LYS A 298 -30.67 -12.47 7.94
CA LYS A 298 -31.06 -11.44 8.92
C LYS A 298 -29.90 -10.69 9.58
N ARG A 299 -28.65 -11.17 9.41
CA ARG A 299 -27.43 -10.59 9.99
C ARG A 299 -26.77 -9.53 9.10
N PHE A 300 -27.19 -9.39 7.84
CA PHE A 300 -26.58 -8.44 6.91
C PHE A 300 -27.20 -7.05 7.06
N SER A 301 -26.37 -6.08 7.41
CA SER A 301 -26.65 -4.65 7.31
C SER A 301 -25.67 -4.03 6.32
N PRO A 302 -26.07 -3.00 5.54
CA PRO A 302 -25.12 -2.26 4.75
C PRO A 302 -24.04 -1.68 5.68
N PRO A 303 -22.75 -1.72 5.30
CA PRO A 303 -21.73 -1.02 6.06
C PRO A 303 -22.09 0.47 6.10
N PRO A 304 -21.83 1.18 7.21
CA PRO A 304 -21.99 2.62 7.23
C PRO A 304 -21.13 3.20 6.10
N LEU A 305 -21.75 4.04 5.26
CA LEU A 305 -20.98 4.78 4.28
C LEU A 305 -20.01 5.70 5.04
N PRO A 306 -18.80 5.94 4.52
CA PRO A 306 -17.90 6.94 5.09
C PRO A 306 -18.69 8.24 5.29
N GLU A 307 -18.59 8.87 6.48
CA GLU A 307 -19.25 10.15 6.70
C GLU A 307 -18.73 11.14 5.65
N GLY A 308 -19.62 11.59 4.76
CA GLY A 308 -19.35 12.69 3.87
C GLY A 308 -19.21 13.99 4.67
N PRO A 309 -18.69 15.07 4.04
CA PRO A 309 -18.54 16.34 4.74
C PRO A 309 -19.90 16.76 5.32
N LYS A 310 -19.93 17.01 6.63
CA LYS A 310 -21.10 17.60 7.28
C LYS A 310 -21.29 18.99 6.69
N THR A 311 -22.28 19.15 5.81
CA THR A 311 -22.76 20.47 5.41
C THR A 311 -23.27 21.16 6.66
N ARG A 312 -22.59 22.23 7.04
CA ARG A 312 -23.01 23.12 8.12
C ARG A 312 -24.03 24.13 7.60
#